data_AF-E3NV16-F1
#
_entry.id   AF-E3NV16-F1
#
_cell.length_a   1.000
_cell.length_b   1.000
_cell.length_c   1.000
_cell.angle_alpha   90.00
_cell.angle_beta   90.00
_cell.angle_gamma   90.00
#
_symmetry.space_group_name_H-M   'P 1'
#
loop_
_entity.id
_entity.type
_entity.pdbx_description
1 polymer ?
#
loop_
_entity_poly.entity_id
_entity_poly.type
_entity_poly.pdbx_seq_one_letter_code
_entity_poly.pdbx_strand_id
1 'polypeptide(L)'
;MGHAKKVIVGAHYDVYGNFKGADDNASGVVGLIEIARILAANKASLKQNVDFVFYTLEEPPYFRTEHMGSYIHAQSILKQKDQIQAVYILEMIGYFDHKNVQDYPSGLALFYPKHGNFIGAVSNFTSRGLGEKYCDAMKALKRLDCQRLIAPSFVQGVDFSDHLNYWRFDIPAIMITDTAFFRNKHYHTQEDTVEKLNLNKMAEVINGCGVYSFTRLIFFNLVISFAILIKGELMQYGAMQLLSMWIKDRKIQNQSVHTLDAYFRDVSNFIDFCYDKQIELKQVEAADLREYVAYRVEKDQLSTSSLQRHLTSIRQFMKWAKQGGYLEINAADDFQIKRQARPLPGMIDIETVNQIMDQPEPEKPIEKQLWLRDKAILELLYSSGLRLAEVQSLAIRDIDFTRHLLRITGKGNKTRIVPFGSKARDSLIEWLKIYRIWQGEFSPESLVFITQRGTSISPRQIENRVKYQALRAGVNVDLHPHLLRHCFASHMLSNSGDLRAVQEMLGHSNLTTTQIYTHVDFDHLAQVYDQAHPRAAASKIKN
;
A
#
# COMPACT_ATOMS: atom_id res chain seq x y z
N MET A 1 26.98 -5.94 -35.66
CA MET A 1 26.65 -5.28 -36.95
C MET A 1 25.14 -5.25 -37.06
N GLY A 2 24.52 -4.07 -37.18
CA GLY A 2 23.06 -3.94 -37.20
C GLY A 2 22.46 -4.53 -38.47
N HIS A 3 21.29 -5.16 -38.38
CA HIS A 3 20.59 -5.68 -39.54
C HIS A 3 20.12 -4.51 -40.43
N ALA A 4 20.15 -4.67 -41.77
CA ALA A 4 19.70 -3.61 -42.67
C ALA A 4 18.16 -3.40 -42.67
N LYS A 5 17.42 -4.39 -42.17
CA LYS A 5 15.95 -4.40 -42.12
C LYS A 5 15.46 -4.04 -40.72
N LYS A 6 14.36 -3.28 -40.65
CA LYS A 6 13.76 -2.75 -39.43
C LYS A 6 12.30 -3.15 -39.30
N VAL A 7 11.88 -3.42 -38.08
CA VAL A 7 10.47 -3.48 -37.67
C VAL A 7 10.25 -2.38 -36.65
N ILE A 8 9.15 -1.64 -36.80
CA ILE A 8 8.76 -0.61 -35.84
C ILE A 8 7.59 -1.18 -35.03
N VAL A 9 7.69 -1.05 -33.71
CA VAL A 9 6.55 -1.26 -32.80
C VAL A 9 6.28 0.08 -32.14
N GLY A 10 5.03 0.51 -32.15
CA GLY A 10 4.67 1.82 -31.64
C GLY A 10 3.36 1.83 -30.88
N ALA A 11 3.19 2.86 -30.07
CA ALA A 11 1.98 3.19 -29.32
C ALA A 11 1.99 4.70 -29.07
N HIS A 12 0.84 5.35 -29.08
CA HIS A 12 0.74 6.73 -28.63
C HIS A 12 0.69 6.76 -27.08
N TYR A 13 0.98 7.90 -26.44
CA TYR A 13 1.03 8.01 -24.96
C TYR A 13 0.32 9.26 -24.39
N ASP A 14 -0.25 10.12 -25.23
CA ASP A 14 -1.16 11.17 -24.77
C ASP A 14 -2.46 10.57 -24.24
N VAL A 15 -3.29 11.38 -23.58
CA VAL A 15 -4.58 10.96 -23.00
C VAL A 15 -5.60 12.05 -23.25
N TYR A 16 -6.85 11.66 -23.54
CA TYR A 16 -7.92 12.63 -23.74
C TYR A 16 -8.22 13.43 -22.45
N GLY A 17 -7.96 14.74 -22.49
CA GLY A 17 -8.26 15.65 -21.38
C GLY A 17 -7.48 15.37 -20.10
N ASN A 18 -8.19 15.24 -18.97
CA ASN A 18 -7.61 14.94 -17.64
C ASN A 18 -7.99 13.53 -17.15
N PHE A 19 -8.29 12.61 -18.08
CA PHE A 19 -8.67 11.24 -17.74
C PHE A 19 -7.43 10.36 -17.52
N LYS A 20 -7.67 9.11 -17.09
CA LYS A 20 -6.57 8.16 -16.82
C LYS A 20 -6.09 7.44 -18.08
N GLY A 21 -6.95 7.28 -19.09
CA GLY A 21 -6.61 6.67 -20.38
C GLY A 21 -6.06 5.24 -20.27
N ALA A 22 -6.61 4.42 -19.37
CA ALA A 22 -6.08 3.10 -19.07
C ALA A 22 -6.18 2.15 -20.27
N ASP A 23 -7.38 2.00 -20.83
CA ASP A 23 -7.61 1.25 -22.06
C ASP A 23 -7.20 2.06 -23.28
N ASP A 24 -7.55 3.36 -23.28
CA ASP A 24 -7.29 4.36 -24.32
C ASP A 24 -5.86 4.23 -24.88
N ASN A 25 -4.85 4.70 -24.15
CA ASN A 25 -3.48 4.80 -24.67
C ASN A 25 -2.48 4.02 -23.81
N ALA A 26 -2.73 3.96 -22.49
CA ALA A 26 -1.78 3.37 -21.55
C ALA A 26 -1.60 1.86 -21.76
N SER A 27 -2.64 1.15 -22.20
CA SER A 27 -2.56 -0.29 -22.50
C SER A 27 -1.53 -0.57 -23.61
N GLY A 28 -1.52 0.23 -24.68
CA GLY A 28 -0.54 0.17 -25.77
C GLY A 28 0.88 0.50 -25.32
N VAL A 29 1.05 1.56 -24.51
CA VAL A 29 2.35 1.97 -23.93
C VAL A 29 2.96 0.85 -23.09
N VAL A 30 2.17 0.24 -22.20
CA VAL A 30 2.62 -0.89 -21.37
C VAL A 30 3.00 -2.08 -22.25
N GLY A 31 2.19 -2.39 -23.25
CA GLY A 31 2.51 -3.43 -24.22
C GLY A 31 3.82 -3.18 -24.95
N LEU A 32 4.08 -1.94 -25.37
CA LEU A 32 5.30 -1.55 -26.07
C LEU A 32 6.55 -1.73 -25.18
N ILE A 33 6.48 -1.27 -23.92
CA ILE A 33 7.57 -1.42 -22.94
C ILE A 33 7.86 -2.91 -22.69
N GLU A 34 6.83 -3.72 -22.55
CA GLU A 34 6.99 -5.14 -22.25
C GLU A 34 7.54 -5.93 -23.44
N ILE A 35 7.10 -5.64 -24.67
CA ILE A 35 7.72 -6.20 -25.88
C ILE A 35 9.20 -5.81 -25.92
N ALA A 36 9.54 -4.56 -25.63
CA ALA A 36 10.94 -4.11 -25.58
C ALA A 36 11.77 -4.91 -24.57
N ARG A 37 11.23 -5.15 -23.37
CA ARG A 37 11.87 -5.98 -22.34
C ARG A 37 12.10 -7.41 -22.82
N ILE A 38 11.08 -8.05 -23.40
CA ILE A 38 11.14 -9.43 -23.90
C ILE A 38 12.16 -9.57 -25.04
N LEU A 39 12.15 -8.64 -26.01
CA LEU A 39 13.06 -8.68 -27.15
C LEU A 39 14.49 -8.32 -26.74
N ALA A 40 14.69 -7.43 -25.76
CA ALA A 40 16.01 -7.11 -25.21
C ALA A 40 16.66 -8.33 -24.54
N ALA A 41 15.88 -9.10 -23.76
CA ALA A 41 16.35 -10.34 -23.13
C ALA A 41 16.83 -11.40 -24.14
N ASN A 42 16.36 -11.31 -25.39
CA ASN A 42 16.63 -12.27 -26.45
C ASN A 42 17.27 -11.61 -27.68
N LYS A 43 17.98 -10.50 -27.49
CA LYS A 43 18.52 -9.65 -28.57
C LYS A 43 19.38 -10.42 -29.58
N ALA A 44 20.11 -11.45 -29.12
CA ALA A 44 20.97 -12.27 -29.97
C ALA A 44 20.22 -13.11 -31.01
N SER A 45 18.91 -13.32 -30.83
CA SER A 45 18.07 -14.13 -31.72
C SER A 45 17.26 -13.30 -32.72
N LEU A 46 17.31 -11.96 -32.63
CA LEU A 46 16.58 -11.06 -33.53
C LEU A 46 17.23 -11.08 -34.92
N LYS A 47 16.40 -11.23 -35.97
CA LYS A 47 16.83 -11.24 -37.38
C LYS A 47 16.81 -9.86 -38.05
N GLN A 48 16.22 -8.88 -37.37
CA GLN A 48 16.05 -7.50 -37.81
C GLN A 48 16.25 -6.57 -36.62
N ASN A 49 16.53 -5.29 -36.90
CA ASN A 49 16.47 -4.28 -35.84
C ASN A 49 14.99 -4.03 -35.50
N VAL A 50 14.73 -3.72 -34.23
CA VAL A 50 13.39 -3.36 -33.76
C VAL A 50 13.47 -1.98 -33.13
N ASP A 51 12.72 -1.04 -33.68
CA ASP A 51 12.61 0.32 -33.19
C ASP A 51 11.30 0.41 -32.39
N PHE A 52 11.39 0.92 -31.16
CA PHE A 52 10.24 1.15 -30.27
C PHE A 52 9.95 2.63 -30.20
N VAL A 53 8.71 3.03 -30.49
CA VAL A 53 8.37 4.45 -30.68
C VAL A 53 7.11 4.83 -29.93
N PHE A 54 7.20 5.88 -29.13
CA PHE A 54 6.06 6.46 -28.41
C PHE A 54 5.62 7.73 -29.14
N TYR A 55 4.36 7.79 -29.57
CA TYR A 55 3.80 8.94 -30.29
C TYR A 55 2.96 9.84 -29.38
N THR A 56 2.83 11.11 -29.77
CA THR A 56 2.00 12.10 -29.06
C THR A 56 1.09 12.79 -30.06
N LEU A 57 0.08 13.51 -29.57
CA LEU A 57 -0.86 14.31 -30.35
C LEU A 57 -1.79 13.44 -31.22
N GLU A 58 -2.13 12.26 -30.73
CA GLU A 58 -3.17 11.42 -31.32
C GLU A 58 -4.57 11.87 -30.88
N GLU A 59 -4.68 12.64 -29.79
CA GLU A 59 -5.96 13.17 -29.33
C GLU A 59 -6.41 14.45 -30.07
N PRO A 60 -7.72 14.76 -30.10
CA PRO A 60 -8.20 16.06 -30.53
C PRO A 60 -7.53 17.22 -29.74
N PRO A 61 -7.15 18.32 -30.42
CA PRO A 61 -7.51 18.70 -31.79
C PRO A 61 -6.54 18.21 -32.88
N TYR A 62 -5.51 17.43 -32.55
CA TYR A 62 -4.43 17.09 -33.49
C TYR A 62 -4.65 15.77 -34.23
N PHE A 63 -5.58 14.95 -33.76
CA PHE A 63 -5.97 13.72 -34.43
C PHE A 63 -6.21 13.91 -35.93
N ARG A 64 -5.62 13.02 -36.74
CA ARG A 64 -5.66 13.00 -38.22
C ARG A 64 -4.99 14.18 -38.95
N THR A 65 -4.26 15.03 -38.24
CA THR A 65 -3.50 16.14 -38.83
C THR A 65 -2.03 15.78 -39.06
N GLU A 66 -1.30 16.63 -39.78
CA GLU A 66 0.16 16.51 -39.96
C GLU A 66 0.97 16.79 -38.68
N HIS A 67 0.31 17.23 -37.60
CA HIS A 67 0.94 17.47 -36.31
C HIS A 67 1.05 16.22 -35.44
N MET A 68 0.37 15.12 -35.80
CA MET A 68 0.50 13.86 -35.08
C MET A 68 1.96 13.40 -35.04
N GLY A 69 2.41 12.92 -33.88
CA GLY A 69 3.77 12.40 -33.71
C GLY A 69 4.09 11.26 -34.68
N SER A 70 3.12 10.40 -34.98
CA SER A 70 3.27 9.32 -35.97
C SER A 70 3.38 9.83 -37.41
N TYR A 71 2.72 10.94 -37.76
CA TYR A 71 2.89 11.59 -39.06
C TYR A 71 4.32 12.10 -39.23
N ILE A 72 4.82 12.85 -38.24
CA ILE A 72 6.19 13.38 -38.23
C ILE A 72 7.20 12.23 -38.30
N HIS A 73 6.99 11.16 -37.53
CA HIS A 73 7.89 10.01 -37.56
C HIS A 73 7.85 9.29 -38.91
N ALA A 74 6.67 9.00 -39.46
CA ALA A 74 6.53 8.33 -40.76
C ALA A 74 7.18 9.16 -41.89
N GLN A 75 7.03 10.48 -41.87
CA GLN A 75 7.70 11.39 -42.80
C GLN A 75 9.23 11.35 -42.64
N SER A 76 9.73 11.34 -41.39
CA SER A 76 11.17 11.36 -41.11
C SER A 76 11.91 10.11 -41.63
N ILE A 77 11.23 8.96 -41.67
CA ILE A 77 11.80 7.69 -42.12
C ILE A 77 11.55 7.38 -43.59
N LEU A 78 10.89 8.27 -44.32
CA LEU A 78 10.50 8.05 -45.73
C LEU A 78 11.69 7.70 -46.64
N LYS A 79 12.86 8.33 -46.39
CA LYS A 79 14.11 8.04 -47.12
C LYS A 79 14.64 6.62 -46.87
N GLN A 80 14.19 5.96 -45.81
CA GLN A 80 14.57 4.61 -45.41
C GLN A 80 13.40 3.62 -45.58
N LYS A 81 12.32 3.97 -46.29
CA LYS A 81 11.10 3.15 -46.36
C LYS A 81 11.34 1.71 -46.78
N ASP A 82 12.28 1.48 -47.71
CA ASP A 82 12.62 0.14 -48.22
C ASP A 82 13.34 -0.75 -47.17
N GLN A 83 13.83 -0.14 -46.08
CA GLN A 83 14.38 -0.85 -44.93
C GLN A 83 13.30 -1.23 -43.91
N ILE A 84 12.13 -0.60 -43.95
CA ILE A 84 11.03 -0.83 -43.01
C ILE A 84 10.17 -1.99 -43.50
N GLN A 85 10.23 -3.13 -42.80
CA GLN A 85 9.48 -4.32 -43.19
C GLN A 85 8.04 -4.34 -42.68
N ALA A 86 7.82 -3.76 -41.50
CA ALA A 86 6.54 -3.75 -40.83
C ALA A 86 6.51 -2.66 -39.76
N VAL A 87 5.33 -2.06 -39.60
CA VAL A 87 4.99 -1.22 -38.45
C VAL A 87 3.80 -1.87 -37.73
N TYR A 88 3.96 -2.11 -36.43
CA TYR A 88 2.92 -2.64 -35.56
C TYR A 88 2.53 -1.55 -34.56
N ILE A 89 1.30 -1.07 -34.64
CA ILE A 89 0.77 -0.09 -33.71
C ILE A 89 -0.10 -0.82 -32.68
N LEU A 90 0.20 -0.66 -31.40
CA LEU A 90 -0.59 -1.18 -30.29
C LEU A 90 -1.59 -0.11 -29.88
N GLU A 91 -2.87 -0.43 -30.04
CA GLU A 91 -3.97 0.51 -29.86
C GLU A 91 -5.07 -0.14 -29.04
N MET A 92 -5.35 0.31 -27.82
CA MET A 92 -6.33 -0.31 -26.93
C MET A 92 -6.23 -1.84 -26.89
N ILE A 93 -5.33 -2.39 -26.07
CA ILE A 93 -5.06 -3.84 -26.03
C ILE A 93 -5.49 -4.50 -24.72
N GLY A 94 -6.31 -3.82 -23.91
CA GLY A 94 -6.57 -4.17 -22.52
C GLY A 94 -8.00 -4.62 -22.23
N TYR A 95 -9.01 -4.18 -22.95
CA TYR A 95 -10.41 -4.35 -22.60
C TYR A 95 -11.05 -5.55 -23.29
N PHE A 96 -11.33 -6.62 -22.55
CA PHE A 96 -11.95 -7.84 -23.11
C PHE A 96 -13.16 -8.27 -22.28
N ASP A 97 -14.34 -8.29 -22.90
CA ASP A 97 -15.58 -8.71 -22.26
C ASP A 97 -16.43 -9.57 -23.21
N HIS A 98 -16.89 -10.72 -22.72
CA HIS A 98 -17.76 -11.64 -23.44
C HIS A 98 -19.23 -11.20 -23.43
N LYS A 99 -19.62 -10.31 -22.51
CA LYS A 99 -21.01 -9.84 -22.35
C LYS A 99 -21.32 -8.65 -23.24
N ASN A 100 -20.33 -7.80 -23.49
CA ASN A 100 -20.52 -6.59 -24.29
C ASN A 100 -20.51 -6.92 -25.78
N VAL A 101 -21.52 -6.39 -26.48
CA VAL A 101 -21.69 -6.52 -27.93
C VAL A 101 -21.13 -5.27 -28.59
N GLN A 102 -20.42 -5.46 -29.69
CA GLN A 102 -19.84 -4.38 -30.48
C GLN A 102 -20.90 -3.67 -31.33
N ASP A 103 -20.87 -2.35 -31.31
CA ASP A 103 -21.67 -1.48 -32.17
C ASP A 103 -20.80 -1.00 -33.35
N TYR A 104 -20.75 -1.82 -34.39
CA TYR A 104 -19.95 -1.55 -35.57
C TYR A 104 -20.63 -0.57 -36.54
N PRO A 105 -19.84 0.24 -37.27
CA PRO A 105 -20.32 0.92 -38.47
C PRO A 105 -21.04 -0.04 -39.44
N SER A 106 -22.04 0.49 -40.14
CA SER A 106 -22.88 -0.28 -41.09
C SER A 106 -22.01 -1.08 -42.07
N GLY A 107 -22.22 -2.41 -42.12
CA GLY A 107 -21.50 -3.34 -43.00
C GLY A 107 -20.40 -4.17 -42.32
N LEU A 108 -19.69 -3.64 -41.31
CA LEU A 108 -18.66 -4.39 -40.58
C LEU A 108 -19.29 -5.49 -39.68
N ALA A 109 -20.48 -5.23 -39.12
CA ALA A 109 -21.21 -6.17 -38.27
C ALA A 109 -21.56 -7.52 -38.93
N LEU A 110 -21.50 -7.62 -40.27
CA LEU A 110 -21.78 -8.85 -41.02
C LEU A 110 -20.58 -9.81 -41.04
N PHE A 111 -19.36 -9.31 -40.84
CA PHE A 111 -18.13 -10.07 -41.08
C PHE A 111 -17.27 -10.28 -39.82
N TYR A 112 -17.53 -9.53 -38.75
CA TYR A 112 -16.72 -9.58 -37.52
C TYR A 112 -17.52 -10.03 -36.30
N PRO A 113 -16.86 -10.62 -35.28
CA PRO A 113 -17.56 -11.17 -34.13
C PRO A 113 -18.40 -10.14 -33.39
N LYS A 114 -19.58 -10.54 -32.89
CA LYS A 114 -20.43 -9.64 -32.11
C LYS A 114 -19.84 -9.30 -30.73
N HIS A 115 -19.06 -10.20 -30.14
CA HIS A 115 -18.50 -10.03 -28.80
C HIS A 115 -17.01 -9.69 -28.85
N GLY A 116 -16.58 -8.71 -28.06
CA GLY A 116 -15.20 -8.21 -28.01
C GLY A 116 -14.25 -9.08 -27.19
N ASN A 117 -14.21 -10.38 -27.49
CA ASN A 117 -13.34 -11.36 -26.84
C ASN A 117 -12.28 -11.94 -27.80
N PHE A 118 -11.69 -11.08 -28.61
CA PHE A 118 -10.64 -11.38 -29.59
C PHE A 118 -9.70 -10.18 -29.70
N ILE A 119 -8.52 -10.37 -30.28
CA ILE A 119 -7.65 -9.28 -30.72
C ILE A 119 -7.78 -9.07 -32.23
N GLY A 120 -7.95 -7.84 -32.66
CA GLY A 120 -8.04 -7.44 -34.06
C GLY A 120 -6.68 -7.05 -34.63
N ALA A 121 -6.36 -7.58 -35.80
CA ALA A 121 -5.26 -7.11 -36.65
C ALA A 121 -5.84 -6.32 -37.82
N VAL A 122 -5.86 -5.00 -37.69
CA VAL A 122 -6.44 -4.06 -38.64
C VAL A 122 -5.40 -3.68 -39.70
N SER A 123 -5.75 -3.89 -40.97
CA SER A 123 -4.83 -3.69 -42.10
C SER A 123 -5.54 -3.18 -43.35
N ASN A 124 -4.81 -2.46 -44.21
CA ASN A 124 -5.22 -2.23 -45.59
C ASN A 124 -4.85 -3.43 -46.47
N PHE A 125 -5.31 -3.43 -47.72
CA PHE A 125 -5.06 -4.56 -48.63
C PHE A 125 -3.57 -4.82 -48.89
N THR A 126 -2.73 -3.79 -48.89
CA THR A 126 -1.28 -3.94 -49.09
C THR A 126 -0.57 -4.50 -47.86
N SER A 127 -1.09 -4.24 -46.66
CA SER A 127 -0.53 -4.70 -45.37
C SER A 127 -1.18 -5.99 -44.85
N ARG A 128 -2.15 -6.58 -45.57
CA ARG A 128 -2.88 -7.79 -45.12
C ARG A 128 -1.99 -8.95 -44.69
N GLY A 129 -0.84 -9.12 -45.34
CA GLY A 129 0.12 -10.18 -45.03
C GLY A 129 0.78 -10.00 -43.66
N LEU A 130 0.88 -8.78 -43.14
CA LEU A 130 1.34 -8.52 -41.78
C LEU A 130 0.29 -8.96 -40.75
N GLY A 131 -0.98 -8.62 -40.99
CA GLY A 131 -2.09 -9.05 -40.13
C GLY A 131 -2.26 -10.56 -40.09
N GLU A 132 -2.07 -11.24 -41.23
CA GLU A 132 -2.02 -12.70 -41.30
C GLU A 132 -0.90 -13.29 -40.43
N LYS A 133 0.33 -12.80 -40.60
CA LYS A 133 1.48 -13.27 -39.81
C LYS A 133 1.28 -13.10 -38.31
N TYR A 134 0.71 -11.96 -37.89
CA TYR A 134 0.40 -11.71 -36.49
C TYR A 134 -0.68 -12.68 -35.96
N CYS A 135 -1.79 -12.84 -36.69
CA CYS A 135 -2.83 -13.77 -36.26
C CYS A 135 -2.38 -15.25 -36.30
N ASP A 136 -1.48 -15.63 -37.20
CA ASP A 136 -0.86 -16.96 -37.18
C ASP A 136 0.00 -17.18 -35.93
N ALA A 137 0.74 -16.14 -35.49
CA ALA A 137 1.48 -16.16 -34.23
C ALA A 137 0.55 -16.30 -33.02
N MET A 138 -0.55 -15.55 -32.98
CA MET A 138 -1.58 -15.67 -31.94
C MET A 138 -2.22 -17.07 -31.94
N LYS A 139 -2.53 -17.61 -33.12
CA LYS A 139 -3.10 -18.96 -33.28
C LYS A 139 -2.14 -20.04 -32.80
N ALA A 140 -0.83 -19.86 -32.98
CA ALA A 140 0.17 -20.77 -32.45
C ALA A 140 0.19 -20.82 -30.91
N LEU A 141 -0.14 -19.70 -30.25
CA LEU A 141 -0.27 -19.62 -28.79
C LEU A 141 -1.55 -20.30 -28.26
N LYS A 142 -2.63 -20.33 -29.06
CA LYS A 142 -3.94 -20.93 -28.71
C LYS A 142 -4.60 -20.37 -27.43
N ARG A 143 -4.36 -19.10 -27.11
CA ARG A 143 -4.83 -18.48 -25.86
C ARG A 143 -5.81 -17.32 -26.03
N LEU A 144 -5.78 -16.65 -27.17
CA LEU A 144 -6.71 -15.58 -27.53
C LEU A 144 -7.00 -15.65 -29.03
N ASP A 145 -8.27 -15.50 -29.40
CA ASP A 145 -8.68 -15.48 -30.79
C ASP A 145 -8.18 -14.20 -31.49
N CYS A 146 -7.76 -14.31 -32.75
CA CYS A 146 -7.25 -13.18 -33.53
C CYS A 146 -8.04 -13.03 -34.82
N GLN A 147 -8.64 -11.85 -35.00
CA GLN A 147 -9.46 -11.53 -36.16
C GLN A 147 -8.71 -10.59 -37.08
N ARG A 148 -8.69 -10.92 -38.38
CA ARG A 148 -8.08 -10.06 -39.40
C ARG A 148 -9.13 -9.10 -39.92
N LEU A 149 -8.96 -7.82 -39.66
CA LEU A 149 -9.85 -6.77 -40.17
C LEU A 149 -9.18 -6.09 -41.35
N ILE A 150 -9.62 -6.43 -42.56
CA ILE A 150 -9.01 -5.92 -43.80
C ILE A 150 -10.01 -4.97 -44.46
N ALA A 151 -9.66 -3.69 -44.56
CA ALA A 151 -10.48 -2.71 -45.26
C ALA A 151 -9.64 -1.61 -45.91
N PRO A 152 -10.15 -0.91 -46.94
CA PRO A 152 -9.54 0.32 -47.44
C PRO A 152 -9.37 1.38 -46.36
N SER A 153 -8.36 2.25 -46.51
CA SER A 153 -8.08 3.34 -45.56
C SER A 153 -9.19 4.40 -45.46
N PHE A 154 -10.11 4.47 -46.42
CA PHE A 154 -11.24 5.39 -46.39
C PHE A 154 -12.44 4.87 -45.58
N VAL A 155 -12.41 3.63 -45.09
CA VAL A 155 -13.50 3.07 -44.28
C VAL A 155 -13.39 3.61 -42.86
N GLN A 156 -14.38 4.38 -42.44
CA GLN A 156 -14.51 4.86 -41.06
C GLN A 156 -14.54 3.65 -40.11
N GLY A 157 -13.69 3.64 -39.09
CA GLY A 157 -13.53 2.45 -38.24
C GLY A 157 -12.12 1.86 -38.25
N VAL A 158 -11.41 2.09 -39.35
CA VAL A 158 -10.16 1.39 -39.69
C VAL A 158 -8.96 2.35 -39.64
N ASP A 159 -9.22 3.64 -39.57
CA ASP A 159 -8.27 4.76 -39.52
C ASP A 159 -8.25 5.44 -38.13
N PHE A 160 -8.41 4.65 -37.07
CA PHE A 160 -8.50 5.14 -35.69
C PHE A 160 -7.17 5.21 -34.93
N SER A 161 -6.03 5.06 -35.60
CA SER A 161 -4.73 5.11 -34.92
C SER A 161 -3.56 5.47 -35.85
N ASP A 162 -2.36 5.53 -35.30
CA ASP A 162 -1.10 5.94 -35.91
C ASP A 162 -0.74 5.21 -37.22
N HIS A 163 -1.22 3.98 -37.42
CA HIS A 163 -0.96 3.19 -38.63
C HIS A 163 -1.46 3.90 -39.89
N LEU A 164 -2.49 4.76 -39.77
CA LEU A 164 -3.02 5.54 -40.88
C LEU A 164 -1.95 6.45 -41.50
N ASN A 165 -1.07 7.02 -40.66
CA ASN A 165 -0.03 7.95 -41.11
C ASN A 165 1.06 7.21 -41.89
N TYR A 166 1.39 5.98 -41.50
CA TYR A 166 2.28 5.13 -42.29
C TYR A 166 1.69 4.76 -43.65
N TRP A 167 0.39 4.48 -43.72
CA TRP A 167 -0.28 4.22 -45.00
C TRP A 167 -0.25 5.43 -45.94
N ARG A 168 -0.32 6.67 -45.43
CA ARG A 168 -0.19 7.90 -46.25
C ARG A 168 1.17 8.00 -46.97
N PHE A 169 2.19 7.31 -46.46
CA PHE A 169 3.55 7.29 -47.02
C PHE A 169 3.92 5.94 -47.68
N ASP A 170 2.93 5.09 -47.96
CA ASP A 170 3.11 3.74 -48.52
C ASP A 170 4.02 2.83 -47.68
N ILE A 171 4.04 3.00 -46.36
CA ILE A 171 4.79 2.16 -45.44
C ILE A 171 3.86 1.04 -44.89
N PRO A 172 4.24 -0.24 -44.99
CA PRO A 172 3.42 -1.36 -44.50
C PRO A 172 3.19 -1.29 -42.98
N ALA A 173 1.94 -1.15 -42.56
CA ALA A 173 1.57 -0.97 -41.17
C ALA A 173 0.27 -1.69 -40.83
N ILE A 174 0.16 -2.18 -39.59
CA ILE A 174 -1.09 -2.69 -39.02
C ILE A 174 -1.32 -2.12 -37.63
N MET A 175 -2.58 -2.08 -37.23
CA MET A 175 -2.99 -1.79 -35.86
C MET A 175 -3.44 -3.09 -35.18
N ILE A 176 -2.96 -3.30 -33.97
CA ILE A 176 -3.33 -4.41 -33.09
C ILE A 176 -4.20 -3.81 -32.00
N THR A 177 -5.47 -4.19 -31.97
CA THR A 177 -6.46 -3.60 -31.07
C THR A 177 -7.47 -4.59 -30.58
N ASP A 178 -7.92 -4.45 -29.34
CA ASP A 178 -9.05 -5.21 -28.80
C ASP A 178 -10.40 -4.71 -29.35
N THR A 179 -10.42 -3.66 -30.17
CA THR A 179 -11.62 -3.03 -30.78
C THR A 179 -12.58 -2.35 -29.79
N ALA A 180 -12.09 -1.95 -28.62
CA ALA A 180 -12.86 -1.33 -27.54
C ALA A 180 -13.62 -0.08 -27.98
N PHE A 181 -13.15 0.67 -28.98
CA PHE A 181 -13.88 1.80 -29.59
C PHE A 181 -15.37 1.51 -29.86
N PHE A 182 -15.72 0.28 -30.21
CA PHE A 182 -17.10 -0.10 -30.58
C PHE A 182 -17.95 -0.57 -29.40
N ARG A 183 -17.43 -0.64 -28.17
CA ARG A 183 -18.18 -1.22 -27.02
C ARG A 183 -17.83 -0.64 -25.65
N ASN A 184 -16.63 -0.09 -25.48
CA ASN A 184 -16.15 0.38 -24.20
C ASN A 184 -16.80 1.74 -23.87
N LYS A 185 -17.83 1.70 -23.03
CA LYS A 185 -18.55 2.90 -22.57
C LYS A 185 -17.71 3.77 -21.63
N HIS A 186 -16.57 3.28 -21.16
CA HIS A 186 -15.67 4.00 -20.27
C HIS A 186 -14.62 4.82 -21.05
N TYR A 187 -14.46 4.60 -22.36
CA TYR A 187 -13.54 5.31 -23.22
C TYR A 187 -13.72 6.84 -23.12
N HIS A 188 -12.63 7.60 -22.95
CA HIS A 188 -12.64 9.04 -22.70
C HIS A 188 -13.49 9.47 -21.49
N THR A 189 -13.52 8.65 -20.43
CA THR A 189 -14.18 8.98 -19.15
C THR A 189 -13.26 8.74 -17.96
N GLN A 190 -13.67 9.22 -16.78
CA GLN A 190 -12.96 8.94 -15.52
C GLN A 190 -12.96 7.45 -15.12
N GLU A 191 -13.87 6.65 -15.71
CA GLU A 191 -13.98 5.22 -15.43
C GLU A 191 -13.03 4.36 -16.27
N ASP A 192 -12.34 4.95 -17.25
CA ASP A 192 -11.28 4.27 -17.98
C ASP A 192 -10.07 4.05 -17.07
N THR A 193 -10.10 2.92 -16.38
CA THR A 193 -9.23 2.61 -15.26
C THR A 193 -8.64 1.23 -15.43
N VAL A 194 -7.45 1.00 -14.86
CA VAL A 194 -6.71 -0.27 -15.01
C VAL A 194 -7.55 -1.47 -14.53
N GLU A 195 -8.42 -1.26 -13.55
CA GLU A 195 -9.34 -2.29 -13.02
C GLU A 195 -10.36 -2.79 -14.06
N LYS A 196 -10.56 -2.08 -15.16
CA LYS A 196 -11.42 -2.48 -16.28
C LYS A 196 -10.69 -3.31 -17.34
N LEU A 197 -9.36 -3.40 -17.26
CA LEU A 197 -8.56 -4.15 -18.22
C LEU A 197 -8.42 -5.62 -17.82
N ASN A 198 -8.27 -6.47 -18.82
CA ASN A 198 -7.93 -7.88 -18.72
C ASN A 198 -6.43 -8.06 -19.00
N LEU A 199 -5.62 -7.87 -17.95
CA LEU A 199 -4.16 -7.94 -18.06
C LEU A 199 -3.66 -9.30 -18.57
N ASN A 200 -4.38 -10.39 -18.29
CA ASN A 200 -4.04 -11.72 -18.80
C ASN A 200 -4.11 -11.78 -20.33
N LYS A 201 -5.18 -11.26 -20.93
CA LYS A 201 -5.30 -11.23 -22.39
C LYS A 201 -4.35 -10.23 -23.02
N MET A 202 -4.10 -9.09 -22.35
CA MET A 202 -3.08 -8.14 -22.77
C MET A 202 -1.69 -8.80 -22.86
N ALA A 203 -1.33 -9.65 -21.88
CA ALA A 203 -0.09 -10.44 -21.94
C ALA A 203 -0.06 -11.41 -23.14
N GLU A 204 -1.19 -12.01 -23.52
CA GLU A 204 -1.27 -12.86 -24.71
C GLU A 204 -1.09 -12.07 -26.02
N VAL A 205 -1.63 -10.85 -26.10
CA VAL A 205 -1.41 -9.93 -27.23
C VAL A 205 0.08 -9.60 -27.37
N ILE A 206 0.73 -9.27 -26.26
CA ILE A 206 2.18 -8.99 -26.17
C ILE A 206 3.01 -10.21 -26.60
N ASN A 207 2.64 -11.41 -26.13
CA ASN A 207 3.31 -12.65 -26.52
C ASN A 207 3.20 -12.90 -28.02
N GLY A 208 2.06 -12.59 -28.65
CA GLY A 208 1.88 -12.68 -30.11
C GLY A 208 2.90 -11.84 -30.88
N CYS A 209 3.16 -10.62 -30.42
CA CYS A 209 4.19 -9.74 -30.99
C CYS A 209 5.61 -10.31 -30.80
N GLY A 210 5.86 -10.95 -29.65
CA GLY A 210 7.12 -11.63 -29.35
C GLY A 210 7.40 -12.83 -30.25
N VAL A 211 6.41 -13.72 -30.45
CA VAL A 211 6.54 -14.95 -31.25
C VAL A 211 6.93 -14.69 -32.71
N TYR A 212 6.48 -13.58 -33.30
CA TYR A 212 6.87 -13.19 -34.66
C TYR A 212 8.39 -12.93 -34.80
N SER A 213 9.07 -12.60 -33.69
CA SER A 213 10.53 -12.39 -33.68
C SER A 213 11.33 -13.68 -33.50
N PHE A 214 10.71 -14.84 -33.19
CA PHE A 214 11.41 -16.09 -32.89
C PHE A 214 11.08 -17.24 -33.85
N THR A 215 12.11 -17.83 -34.45
CA THR A 215 11.98 -19.14 -35.12
C THR A 215 11.76 -20.25 -34.06
N ARG A 216 10.49 -20.64 -33.89
CA ARG A 216 9.89 -21.95 -33.52
C ARG A 216 10.50 -22.92 -32.46
N LEU A 217 11.69 -22.73 -31.87
CA LEU A 217 12.35 -23.83 -31.13
C LEU A 217 12.63 -23.65 -29.62
N ILE A 218 12.20 -22.58 -28.95
CA ILE A 218 12.56 -22.37 -27.51
C ILE A 218 11.33 -22.33 -26.56
N PHE A 219 10.10 -22.34 -27.08
CA PHE A 219 8.93 -22.08 -26.23
C PHE A 219 8.44 -23.27 -25.38
N PHE A 220 8.83 -24.52 -25.64
CA PHE A 220 8.27 -25.63 -24.87
C PHE A 220 8.80 -25.75 -23.43
N ASN A 221 10.07 -25.36 -23.19
CA ASN A 221 10.65 -25.37 -21.85
C ASN A 221 10.47 -24.04 -21.08
N LEU A 222 10.25 -22.91 -21.78
CA LEU A 222 9.91 -21.65 -21.13
C LEU A 222 8.44 -21.56 -20.75
N VAL A 223 7.50 -22.17 -21.50
CA VAL A 223 6.06 -22.09 -21.17
C VAL A 223 5.73 -22.78 -19.85
N ILE A 224 6.45 -23.83 -19.44
CA ILE A 224 6.24 -24.46 -18.13
C ILE A 224 6.78 -23.55 -17.02
N SER A 225 8.01 -23.04 -17.14
CA SER A 225 8.58 -22.11 -16.16
C SER A 225 7.84 -20.76 -16.11
N PHE A 226 7.29 -20.30 -17.23
CA PHE A 226 6.53 -19.04 -17.35
C PHE A 226 5.06 -19.21 -16.98
N ALA A 227 4.44 -20.37 -17.19
CA ALA A 227 3.12 -20.68 -16.62
C ALA A 227 3.22 -20.88 -15.11
N ILE A 228 4.33 -21.41 -14.60
CA ILE A 228 4.62 -21.48 -13.16
C ILE A 228 4.88 -20.07 -12.60
N LEU A 229 5.62 -19.21 -13.31
CA LEU A 229 5.85 -17.82 -12.91
C LEU A 229 4.57 -16.98 -12.97
N ILE A 230 3.78 -17.06 -14.04
CA ILE A 230 2.48 -16.38 -14.19
C ILE A 230 1.46 -16.92 -13.21
N LYS A 231 1.40 -18.25 -13.00
CA LYS A 231 0.53 -18.82 -11.96
C LYS A 231 0.95 -18.30 -10.60
N GLY A 232 2.25 -18.27 -10.32
CA GLY A 232 2.84 -17.59 -9.17
C GLY A 232 2.31 -16.16 -9.06
N GLU A 233 2.56 -15.34 -10.08
CA GLU A 233 2.28 -13.90 -10.03
C GLU A 233 0.78 -13.65 -9.93
N LEU A 234 -0.07 -14.46 -10.58
CA LEU A 234 -1.53 -14.42 -10.43
C LEU A 234 -1.99 -14.86 -9.04
N MET A 235 -1.36 -15.87 -8.45
CA MET A 235 -1.60 -16.29 -7.07
C MET A 235 -1.26 -15.16 -6.10
N GLN A 236 -0.11 -14.52 -6.30
CA GLN A 236 0.35 -13.38 -5.50
C GLN A 236 -0.56 -12.16 -5.72
N TYR A 237 -0.93 -11.84 -6.96
CA TYR A 237 -1.78 -10.70 -7.30
C TYR A 237 -3.19 -10.86 -6.73
N GLY A 238 -3.78 -12.05 -6.83
CA GLY A 238 -5.07 -12.37 -6.21
C GLY A 238 -5.01 -12.24 -4.68
N ALA A 239 -3.98 -12.78 -4.05
CA ALA A 239 -3.80 -12.67 -2.60
C ALA A 239 -3.54 -11.22 -2.15
N MET A 240 -2.75 -10.45 -2.91
CA MET A 240 -2.47 -9.03 -2.63
C MET A 240 -3.69 -8.13 -2.88
N GLN A 241 -4.56 -8.50 -3.83
CA GLN A 241 -5.84 -7.84 -4.04
C GLN A 241 -6.77 -8.08 -2.85
N LEU A 242 -6.86 -9.32 -2.35
CA LEU A 242 -7.60 -9.64 -1.13
C LEU A 242 -7.05 -8.88 0.07
N LEU A 243 -5.72 -8.78 0.21
CA LEU A 243 -5.08 -7.97 1.25
C LEU A 243 -5.48 -6.49 1.13
N SER A 244 -5.44 -5.92 -0.08
CA SER A 244 -5.81 -4.53 -0.32
C SER A 244 -7.27 -4.25 0.02
N MET A 245 -8.18 -5.17 -0.36
CA MET A 245 -9.59 -5.12 0.01
C MET A 245 -9.79 -5.19 1.52
N TRP A 246 -9.08 -6.09 2.19
CA TRP A 246 -9.14 -6.22 3.64
C TRP A 246 -8.63 -4.96 4.37
N ILE A 247 -7.51 -4.39 3.93
CA ILE A 247 -6.97 -3.14 4.50
C ILE A 247 -7.95 -1.98 4.30
N LYS A 248 -8.62 -1.90 3.15
CA LYS A 248 -9.67 -0.91 2.89
C LYS A 248 -10.86 -1.08 3.85
N ASP A 249 -11.33 -2.31 4.05
CA ASP A 249 -12.39 -2.61 5.03
C ASP A 249 -11.98 -2.23 6.46
N ARG A 250 -10.76 -2.57 6.87
CA ARG A 250 -10.21 -2.19 8.19
C ARG A 250 -10.08 -0.68 8.35
N LYS A 251 -9.74 0.05 7.28
CA LYS A 251 -9.68 1.51 7.26
C LYS A 251 -11.07 2.12 7.48
N ILE A 252 -12.12 1.56 6.85
CA ILE A 252 -13.52 1.96 7.05
C ILE A 252 -13.96 1.71 8.51
N GLN A 253 -13.46 0.64 9.13
CA GLN A 253 -13.67 0.35 10.56
C GLN A 253 -12.82 1.23 11.52
N ASN A 254 -12.26 2.33 11.03
CA ASN A 254 -11.46 3.29 11.80
C ASN A 254 -10.25 2.67 12.53
N GLN A 255 -9.63 1.65 11.92
CA GLN A 255 -8.32 1.16 12.37
C GLN A 255 -7.26 2.27 12.19
N SER A 256 -6.30 2.34 13.12
CA SER A 256 -5.24 3.35 13.08
C SER A 256 -4.26 3.04 11.95
N VAL A 257 -3.70 4.08 11.33
CA VAL A 257 -2.74 3.96 10.21
C VAL A 257 -1.61 2.98 10.56
N HIS A 258 -1.00 3.12 11.74
CA HIS A 258 0.04 2.18 12.21
C HIS A 258 -0.40 0.71 12.29
N THR A 259 -1.68 0.46 12.60
CA THR A 259 -2.21 -0.91 12.64
C THR A 259 -2.45 -1.44 11.22
N LEU A 260 -2.90 -0.59 10.31
CA LEU A 260 -3.03 -0.93 8.89
C LEU A 260 -1.68 -1.22 8.26
N ASP A 261 -0.65 -0.41 8.54
CA ASP A 261 0.72 -0.64 8.05
C ASP A 261 1.30 -1.95 8.59
N ALA A 262 1.04 -2.25 9.87
CA ALA A 262 1.45 -3.50 10.48
C ALA A 262 0.74 -4.71 9.85
N TYR A 263 -0.57 -4.63 9.64
CA TYR A 263 -1.35 -5.67 8.97
C TYR A 263 -0.90 -5.89 7.53
N PHE A 264 -0.73 -4.81 6.76
CA PHE A 264 -0.28 -4.88 5.38
C PHE A 264 1.08 -5.56 5.29
N ARG A 265 2.05 -5.10 6.09
CA ARG A 265 3.39 -5.69 6.13
C ARG A 265 3.38 -7.16 6.54
N ASP A 266 2.69 -7.51 7.62
CA ASP A 266 2.70 -8.87 8.14
C ASP A 266 2.07 -9.87 7.16
N VAL A 267 0.94 -9.49 6.55
CA VAL A 267 0.21 -10.36 5.63
C VAL A 267 0.88 -10.39 4.26
N SER A 268 1.43 -9.27 3.76
CA SER A 268 2.24 -9.26 2.53
C SER A 268 3.41 -10.22 2.67
N ASN A 269 4.15 -10.15 3.78
CA ASN A 269 5.26 -11.07 4.05
C ASN A 269 4.85 -12.56 4.03
N PHE A 270 3.62 -12.88 4.43
CA PHE A 270 3.09 -14.25 4.38
C PHE A 270 2.66 -14.64 2.97
N ILE A 271 2.05 -13.71 2.22
CA ILE A 271 1.69 -13.90 0.82
C ILE A 271 2.94 -14.12 -0.03
N ASP A 272 4.01 -13.36 0.22
CA ASP A 272 5.30 -13.50 -0.46
C ASP A 272 5.93 -14.88 -0.17
N PHE A 273 5.84 -15.36 1.07
CA PHE A 273 6.26 -16.73 1.41
C PHE A 273 5.42 -17.79 0.67
N CYS A 274 4.11 -17.63 0.62
CA CYS A 274 3.24 -18.54 -0.12
C CYS A 274 3.58 -18.53 -1.62
N TYR A 275 3.87 -17.35 -2.18
CA TYR A 275 4.33 -17.21 -3.56
C TYR A 275 5.65 -17.94 -3.82
N ASP A 276 6.68 -17.71 -2.98
CA ASP A 276 7.98 -18.37 -3.08
C ASP A 276 7.86 -19.90 -3.00
N LYS A 277 6.90 -20.39 -2.21
CA LYS A 277 6.61 -21.83 -2.03
C LYS A 277 5.58 -22.38 -3.02
N GLN A 278 5.04 -21.55 -3.91
CA GLN A 278 3.98 -21.90 -4.87
C GLN A 278 2.71 -22.46 -4.22
N ILE A 279 2.35 -21.95 -3.04
CA ILE A 279 1.16 -22.32 -2.27
C ILE A 279 0.04 -21.34 -2.60
N GLU A 280 -1.10 -21.84 -3.11
CA GLU A 280 -2.31 -21.03 -3.28
C GLU A 280 -2.89 -20.64 -1.91
N LEU A 281 -3.31 -19.40 -1.71
CA LEU A 281 -3.85 -18.94 -0.41
C LEU A 281 -5.02 -19.80 0.10
N LYS A 282 -5.82 -20.36 -0.81
CA LYS A 282 -6.93 -21.30 -0.52
C LYS A 282 -6.48 -22.72 -0.15
N GLN A 283 -5.24 -23.08 -0.43
CA GLN A 283 -4.63 -24.37 -0.14
C GLN A 283 -3.71 -24.34 1.08
N VAL A 284 -3.55 -23.18 1.72
CA VAL A 284 -2.74 -23.05 2.94
C VAL A 284 -3.27 -23.99 4.01
N GLU A 285 -2.39 -24.80 4.57
CA GLU A 285 -2.65 -25.71 5.69
C GLU A 285 -1.86 -25.29 6.94
N ALA A 286 -2.15 -25.94 8.07
CA ALA A 286 -1.42 -25.71 9.31
C ALA A 286 0.08 -26.08 9.20
N ALA A 287 0.45 -26.97 8.27
CA ALA A 287 1.85 -27.31 8.01
C ALA A 287 2.62 -26.14 7.39
N ASP A 288 2.02 -25.44 6.44
CA ASP A 288 2.61 -24.26 5.78
C ASP A 288 2.79 -23.10 6.76
N LEU A 289 1.86 -22.94 7.70
CA LEU A 289 1.98 -21.95 8.78
C LEU A 289 3.15 -22.29 9.73
N ARG A 290 3.42 -23.58 10.00
CA ARG A 290 4.61 -24.00 10.76
C ARG A 290 5.89 -23.70 10.00
N GLU A 291 5.92 -24.00 8.71
CA GLU A 291 7.07 -23.74 7.86
C GLU A 291 7.34 -22.23 7.71
N TYR A 292 6.30 -21.42 7.55
CA TYR A 292 6.42 -19.96 7.55
C TYR A 292 7.04 -19.44 8.86
N VAL A 293 6.58 -19.94 10.01
CA VAL A 293 7.15 -19.54 11.31
C VAL A 293 8.63 -19.93 11.41
N ALA A 294 9.00 -21.14 10.98
CA ALA A 294 10.40 -21.58 10.96
C ALA A 294 11.25 -20.69 10.04
N TYR A 295 10.76 -20.40 8.83
CA TYR A 295 11.40 -19.52 7.86
C TYR A 295 11.65 -18.11 8.42
N ARG A 296 10.67 -17.53 9.13
CA ARG A 296 10.80 -16.20 9.74
C ARG A 296 11.76 -16.17 10.93
N VAL A 297 11.92 -17.27 11.66
CA VAL A 297 12.94 -17.40 12.71
C VAL A 297 14.32 -17.46 12.08
N GLU A 298 14.51 -18.29 11.06
CA GLU A 298 15.80 -18.52 10.42
C GLU A 298 16.30 -17.29 9.66
N LYS A 299 15.42 -16.69 8.83
CA LYS A 299 15.80 -15.58 7.94
C LYS A 299 15.87 -14.23 8.65
N ASP A 300 14.93 -13.94 9.55
CA ASP A 300 14.75 -12.61 10.13
C ASP A 300 15.01 -12.55 11.64
N GLN A 301 15.36 -13.69 12.26
CA GLN A 301 15.64 -13.78 13.71
C GLN A 301 14.50 -13.21 14.56
N LEU A 302 13.26 -13.34 14.09
CA LEU A 302 12.09 -12.77 14.78
C LEU A 302 11.88 -13.45 16.14
N SER A 303 11.68 -12.62 17.16
CA SER A 303 11.26 -13.09 18.48
C SER A 303 9.87 -13.75 18.44
N THR A 304 9.60 -14.60 19.41
CA THR A 304 8.29 -15.28 19.56
C THR A 304 7.12 -14.28 19.65
N SER A 305 7.36 -13.08 20.19
CA SER A 305 6.36 -12.02 20.27
C SER A 305 6.00 -11.44 18.90
N SER A 306 7.01 -11.22 18.05
CA SER A 306 6.83 -10.76 16.68
C SER A 306 6.13 -11.81 15.81
N LEU A 307 6.46 -13.09 15.99
CA LEU A 307 5.81 -14.20 15.28
C LEU A 307 4.33 -14.35 15.67
N GLN A 308 4.00 -14.23 16.97
CA GLN A 308 2.61 -14.23 17.42
C GLN A 308 1.80 -13.07 16.83
N ARG A 309 2.42 -11.88 16.72
CA ARG A 309 1.80 -10.72 16.07
C ARG A 309 1.54 -11.00 14.58
N HIS A 310 2.53 -11.51 13.84
CA HIS A 310 2.35 -11.90 12.44
C HIS A 310 1.22 -12.90 12.26
N LEU A 311 1.21 -13.99 13.05
CA LEU A 311 0.15 -14.99 12.99
C LEU A 311 -1.23 -14.43 13.33
N THR A 312 -1.30 -13.43 14.21
CA THR A 312 -2.55 -12.75 14.52
C THR A 312 -3.05 -11.95 13.32
N SER A 313 -2.17 -11.22 12.63
CA SER A 313 -2.49 -10.49 11.40
C SER A 313 -2.99 -11.46 10.30
N ILE A 314 -2.27 -12.57 10.09
CA ILE A 314 -2.63 -13.62 9.12
C ILE A 314 -3.99 -14.24 9.48
N ARG A 315 -4.21 -14.60 10.74
CA ARG A 315 -5.49 -15.18 11.21
C ARG A 315 -6.66 -14.23 10.98
N GLN A 316 -6.50 -12.94 11.26
CA GLN A 316 -7.57 -11.96 11.04
C GLN A 316 -7.87 -11.74 9.56
N PHE A 317 -6.84 -11.76 8.70
CA PHE A 317 -6.99 -11.69 7.25
C PHE A 317 -7.70 -12.92 6.70
N MET A 318 -7.24 -14.13 7.02
CA MET A 318 -7.86 -15.37 6.57
C MET A 318 -9.29 -15.53 7.10
N LYS A 319 -9.57 -15.10 8.33
CA LYS A 319 -10.94 -15.05 8.87
C LYS A 319 -11.83 -14.12 8.05
N TRP A 320 -11.37 -12.93 7.72
CA TRP A 320 -12.11 -11.99 6.86
C TRP A 320 -12.33 -12.59 5.46
N ALA A 321 -11.29 -13.18 4.87
CA ALA A 321 -11.36 -13.77 3.55
C ALA A 321 -12.34 -14.96 3.52
N LYS A 322 -12.39 -15.78 4.57
CA LYS A 322 -13.40 -16.83 4.78
C LYS A 322 -14.81 -16.25 4.90
N GLN A 323 -15.00 -15.21 5.72
CA GLN A 323 -16.30 -14.55 5.88
C GLN A 323 -16.82 -13.91 4.57
N GLY A 324 -15.91 -13.42 3.72
CA GLY A 324 -16.24 -12.90 2.40
C GLY A 324 -16.40 -13.96 1.30
N GLY A 325 -16.27 -15.25 1.62
CA GLY A 325 -16.37 -16.35 0.66
C GLY A 325 -15.16 -16.51 -0.26
N TYR A 326 -14.05 -15.82 0.01
CA TYR A 326 -12.80 -15.92 -0.75
C TYR A 326 -11.94 -17.14 -0.36
N LEU A 327 -12.15 -17.66 0.85
CA LEU A 327 -11.54 -18.90 1.35
C LEU A 327 -12.62 -19.82 1.90
N GLU A 328 -12.46 -21.12 1.71
CA GLU A 328 -13.37 -22.12 2.31
C GLU A 328 -13.02 -22.37 3.78
N ILE A 329 -11.73 -22.42 4.10
CA ILE A 329 -11.20 -22.77 5.42
C ILE A 329 -10.20 -21.70 5.87
N ASN A 330 -10.16 -21.44 7.18
CA ASN A 330 -9.12 -20.63 7.80
C ASN A 330 -8.12 -21.55 8.52
N ALA A 331 -7.03 -21.90 7.84
CA ALA A 331 -5.99 -22.77 8.41
C ALA A 331 -5.29 -22.18 9.65
N ALA A 332 -5.44 -20.89 9.91
CA ALA A 332 -4.86 -20.21 11.06
C ALA A 332 -5.75 -20.25 12.32
N ASP A 333 -6.98 -20.76 12.24
CA ASP A 333 -7.92 -20.80 13.39
C ASP A 333 -7.33 -21.63 14.55
N ASP A 334 -6.87 -22.85 14.29
CA ASP A 334 -6.34 -23.78 15.31
C ASP A 334 -4.81 -23.75 15.42
N PHE A 335 -4.14 -22.96 14.59
CA PHE A 335 -2.68 -22.88 14.60
C PHE A 335 -2.17 -22.01 15.76
N GLN A 336 -1.49 -22.64 16.72
CA GLN A 336 -0.86 -21.97 17.85
C GLN A 336 0.62 -22.32 17.96
N ILE A 337 1.47 -21.29 18.09
CA ILE A 337 2.83 -21.47 18.56
C ILE A 337 2.76 -21.75 20.07
N LYS A 338 3.34 -22.87 20.53
CA LYS A 338 3.54 -23.12 21.96
C LYS A 338 4.19 -21.89 22.56
N ARG A 339 3.45 -21.17 23.41
CA ARG A 339 4.00 -20.06 24.18
C ARG A 339 5.16 -20.63 24.98
N GLN A 340 6.38 -20.17 24.71
CA GLN A 340 7.27 -20.00 25.86
C GLN A 340 6.50 -19.06 26.79
N ALA A 341 6.26 -19.52 28.02
CA ALA A 341 5.82 -18.62 29.07
C ALA A 341 6.80 -17.46 29.01
N ARG A 342 6.34 -16.29 28.55
CA ARG A 342 7.14 -15.10 28.79
C ARG A 342 7.23 -15.06 30.31
N PRO A 343 8.43 -14.92 30.89
CA PRO A 343 8.45 -14.32 32.21
C PRO A 343 7.58 -13.09 32.08
N LEU A 344 6.57 -12.97 32.95
CA LEU A 344 5.83 -11.71 33.07
C LEU A 344 6.90 -10.64 33.04
N PRO A 345 6.88 -9.67 32.09
CA PRO A 345 7.91 -8.65 32.03
C PRO A 345 8.05 -8.14 33.46
N GLY A 346 9.24 -8.33 34.04
CA GLY A 346 9.46 -8.11 35.46
C GLY A 346 8.86 -6.76 35.78
N MET A 347 7.78 -6.76 36.57
CA MET A 347 7.10 -5.51 36.88
C MET A 347 8.16 -4.61 37.50
N ILE A 348 8.34 -3.42 36.93
CA ILE A 348 9.20 -2.43 37.56
C ILE A 348 8.51 -2.11 38.89
N ASP A 349 9.15 -2.44 40.01
CA ASP A 349 8.60 -2.10 41.32
C ASP A 349 8.50 -0.58 41.47
N ILE A 350 7.65 -0.16 42.41
CA ILE A 350 7.38 1.25 42.67
C ILE A 350 8.67 2.00 43.04
N GLU A 351 9.62 1.34 43.72
CA GLU A 351 10.89 1.92 44.14
C GLU A 351 11.78 2.27 42.94
N THR A 352 11.89 1.37 41.97
CA THR A 352 12.65 1.54 40.74
C THR A 352 12.01 2.62 39.87
N VAL A 353 10.67 2.67 39.78
CA VAL A 353 9.98 3.78 39.11
C VAL A 353 10.33 5.10 39.80
N ASN A 354 10.24 5.16 41.13
CA ASN A 354 10.59 6.36 41.89
C ASN A 354 12.06 6.76 41.70
N GLN A 355 13.00 5.81 41.69
CA GLN A 355 14.41 6.07 41.39
C GLN A 355 14.59 6.76 40.03
N ILE A 356 13.82 6.35 39.01
CA ILE A 356 13.85 6.99 37.69
C ILE A 356 13.16 8.36 37.70
N MET A 357 12.11 8.58 38.49
CA MET A 357 11.38 9.86 38.54
C MET A 357 12.09 10.92 39.40
N ASP A 358 12.74 10.49 40.47
CA ASP A 358 13.31 11.34 41.53
C ASP A 358 14.84 11.52 41.39
N GLN A 359 15.38 11.25 40.20
CA GLN A 359 16.78 11.49 39.87
C GLN A 359 17.17 12.96 40.08
N PRO A 360 18.44 13.25 40.47
CA PRO A 360 18.93 14.61 40.57
C PRO A 360 18.98 15.31 39.20
N GLU A 361 18.84 16.63 39.24
CA GLU A 361 19.00 17.51 38.08
C GLU A 361 20.42 17.40 37.51
N PRO A 362 20.59 17.33 36.17
CA PRO A 362 21.90 17.44 35.55
C PRO A 362 22.53 18.82 35.80
N GLU A 363 23.86 18.84 35.98
CA GLU A 363 24.60 20.09 36.24
C GLU A 363 24.64 21.02 35.01
N LYS A 364 24.72 20.44 33.80
CA LYS A 364 24.84 21.25 32.58
C LYS A 364 23.51 21.93 32.24
N PRO A 365 23.49 23.25 31.95
CA PRO A 365 22.24 23.98 31.71
C PRO A 365 21.35 23.38 30.61
N ILE A 366 21.96 22.95 29.50
CA ILE A 366 21.20 22.38 28.37
C ILE A 366 20.61 21.00 28.71
N GLU A 367 21.34 20.19 29.49
CA GLU A 367 20.88 18.87 29.94
C GLU A 367 19.76 19.03 30.98
N LYS A 368 19.85 20.05 31.86
CA LYS A 368 18.78 20.42 32.79
C LYS A 368 17.48 20.80 32.08
N GLN A 369 17.55 21.60 31.01
CA GLN A 369 16.36 21.96 30.22
C GLN A 369 15.69 20.73 29.58
N LEU A 370 16.50 19.85 28.96
CA LEU A 370 16.01 18.58 28.41
C LEU A 370 15.39 17.70 29.50
N TRP A 371 16.06 17.62 30.65
CA TRP A 371 15.62 16.84 31.79
C TRP A 371 14.26 17.29 32.32
N LEU A 372 14.00 18.61 32.41
CA LEU A 372 12.71 19.15 32.85
C LEU A 372 11.56 18.68 31.94
N ARG A 373 11.75 18.77 30.62
CA ARG A 373 10.78 18.24 29.64
C ARG A 373 10.59 16.73 29.80
N ASP A 374 11.69 16.00 29.87
CA ASP A 374 11.65 14.55 29.90
C ASP A 374 11.05 14.02 31.22
N LYS A 375 11.28 14.71 32.34
CA LYS A 375 10.64 14.42 33.63
C LYS A 375 9.14 14.63 33.57
N ALA A 376 8.67 15.74 32.98
CA ALA A 376 7.25 15.97 32.77
C ALA A 376 6.61 14.88 31.88
N ILE A 377 7.30 14.43 30.83
CA ILE A 377 6.87 13.30 29.98
C ILE A 377 6.75 12.01 30.80
N LEU A 378 7.80 11.65 31.55
CA LEU A 378 7.83 10.45 32.37
C LEU A 378 6.72 10.44 33.42
N GLU A 379 6.57 11.54 34.14
CA GLU A 379 5.55 11.68 35.17
C GLU A 379 4.15 11.58 34.57
N LEU A 380 3.86 12.19 33.41
CA LEU A 380 2.56 12.02 32.75
C LEU A 380 2.30 10.60 32.24
N LEU A 381 3.30 9.96 31.63
CA LEU A 381 3.19 8.58 31.15
C LEU A 381 2.85 7.61 32.29
N TYR A 382 3.50 7.79 33.45
CA TYR A 382 3.23 6.97 34.63
C TYR A 382 1.95 7.39 35.34
N SER A 383 1.73 8.68 35.54
CA SER A 383 0.61 9.22 36.31
C SER A 383 -0.75 8.98 35.67
N SER A 384 -0.87 9.10 34.36
CA SER A 384 -2.19 8.99 33.68
C SER A 384 -2.25 7.81 32.71
N GLY A 385 -1.22 6.96 32.71
CA GLY A 385 -1.13 5.80 31.83
C GLY A 385 -1.25 6.15 30.35
N LEU A 386 -0.83 7.35 29.92
CA LEU A 386 -1.06 7.82 28.54
C LEU A 386 -0.35 6.95 27.50
N ARG A 387 -0.93 6.86 26.29
CA ARG A 387 -0.21 6.29 25.14
C ARG A 387 0.82 7.30 24.63
N LEU A 388 1.88 6.80 23.99
CA LEU A 388 2.92 7.64 23.39
C LEU A 388 2.36 8.73 22.46
N ALA A 389 1.43 8.36 21.58
CA ALA A 389 0.78 9.30 20.66
C ALA A 389 -0.06 10.35 21.40
N GLU A 390 -0.69 9.98 22.52
CA GLU A 390 -1.51 10.90 23.33
C GLU A 390 -0.63 11.94 24.04
N VAL A 391 0.54 11.54 24.53
CA VAL A 391 1.54 12.48 25.10
C VAL A 391 2.07 13.41 24.01
N GLN A 392 2.39 12.87 22.84
CA GLN A 392 2.94 13.64 21.72
C GLN A 392 1.96 14.74 21.25
N SER A 393 0.66 14.43 21.21
CA SER A 393 -0.37 15.35 20.69
C SER A 393 -1.06 16.19 21.78
N LEU A 394 -0.61 16.12 23.04
CA LEU A 394 -1.24 16.85 24.14
C LEU A 394 -1.07 18.36 23.94
N ALA A 395 -2.17 19.12 23.94
CA ALA A 395 -2.13 20.58 23.80
C ALA A 395 -2.37 21.29 25.13
N ILE A 396 -2.00 22.58 25.23
CA ILE A 396 -2.17 23.38 26.46
C ILE A 396 -3.64 23.39 26.92
N ARG A 397 -4.60 23.50 26.00
CA ARG A 397 -6.05 23.49 26.30
C ARG A 397 -6.55 22.20 26.94
N ASP A 398 -5.78 21.12 26.85
CA ASP A 398 -6.18 19.79 27.32
C ASP A 398 -5.79 19.55 28.79
N ILE A 399 -5.10 20.50 29.43
CA ILE A 399 -4.66 20.40 30.82
C ILE A 399 -5.49 21.33 31.71
N ASP A 400 -6.16 20.74 32.70
CA ASP A 400 -6.74 21.46 33.83
C ASP A 400 -5.82 21.32 35.05
N PHE A 401 -4.99 22.33 35.29
CA PHE A 401 -4.07 22.38 36.43
C PHE A 401 -4.78 22.54 37.77
N THR A 402 -6.01 23.05 37.80
CA THR A 402 -6.76 23.26 39.04
C THR A 402 -7.38 21.96 39.52
N ARG A 403 -7.95 21.18 38.59
CA ARG A 403 -8.60 19.89 38.90
C ARG A 403 -7.68 18.68 38.75
N HIS A 404 -6.45 18.89 38.27
CA HIS A 404 -5.51 17.84 37.88
C HIS A 404 -6.12 16.83 36.90
N LEU A 405 -6.79 17.34 35.85
CA LEU A 405 -7.42 16.52 34.82
C LEU A 405 -6.79 16.78 33.45
N LEU A 406 -6.68 15.73 32.65
CA LEU A 406 -6.30 15.79 31.24
C LEU A 406 -7.47 15.38 30.36
N ARG A 407 -7.72 16.12 29.29
CA ARG A 407 -8.62 15.73 28.21
C ARG A 407 -7.83 15.06 27.09
N ILE A 408 -8.06 13.76 26.88
CA ILE A 408 -7.30 12.97 25.90
C ILE A 408 -8.20 12.53 24.75
N THR A 409 -7.81 12.88 23.52
CA THR A 409 -8.47 12.42 22.29
C THR A 409 -7.77 11.17 21.75
N GLY A 410 -8.47 10.04 21.76
CA GLY A 410 -7.99 8.74 21.28
C GLY A 410 -8.50 8.35 19.90
N LYS A 411 -8.33 7.07 19.56
CA LYS A 411 -8.71 6.48 18.26
C LYS A 411 -10.22 6.66 17.97
N GLY A 412 -10.54 7.10 16.75
CA GLY A 412 -11.92 7.37 16.33
C GLY A 412 -12.48 8.70 16.87
N ASN A 413 -11.60 9.66 17.19
CA ASN A 413 -11.95 10.98 17.74
C ASN A 413 -12.71 10.92 19.07
N LYS A 414 -12.51 9.85 19.85
CA LYS A 414 -13.14 9.65 21.15
C LYS A 414 -12.34 10.36 22.22
N THR A 415 -12.98 11.24 22.98
CA THR A 415 -12.37 11.93 24.12
C THR A 415 -12.59 11.15 25.40
N ARG A 416 -11.62 11.20 26.32
CA ARG A 416 -11.76 10.77 27.71
C ARG A 416 -11.09 11.78 28.64
N ILE A 417 -11.53 11.84 29.88
CA ILE A 417 -10.86 12.60 30.93
C ILE A 417 -10.06 11.62 31.80
N VAL A 418 -8.85 11.98 32.18
CA VAL A 418 -8.01 11.17 33.06
C VAL A 418 -7.34 12.06 34.11
N PRO A 419 -7.35 11.67 35.41
CA PRO A 419 -6.63 12.41 36.43
C PRO A 419 -5.11 12.26 36.29
N PHE A 420 -4.38 13.23 36.83
CA PHE A 420 -2.94 13.15 37.03
C PHE A 420 -2.55 13.61 38.44
N GLY A 421 -1.38 13.18 38.91
CA GLY A 421 -0.91 13.42 40.27
C GLY A 421 -0.18 14.74 40.44
N SER A 422 -0.05 15.16 41.69
CA SER A 422 0.69 16.36 42.09
C SER A 422 2.14 16.39 41.56
N LYS A 423 2.85 15.25 41.54
CA LYS A 423 4.21 15.17 40.99
C LYS A 423 4.28 15.45 39.48
N ALA A 424 3.28 14.98 38.73
CA ALA A 424 3.16 15.27 37.32
C ALA A 424 2.80 16.73 37.07
N ARG A 425 1.90 17.30 37.87
CA ARG A 425 1.61 18.74 37.87
C ARG A 425 2.86 19.57 38.08
N ASP A 426 3.61 19.29 39.15
CA ASP A 426 4.79 20.08 39.51
C ASP A 426 5.84 20.01 38.39
N SER A 427 6.06 18.81 37.85
CA SER A 427 7.01 18.61 36.74
C SER A 427 6.56 19.32 35.45
N LEU A 428 5.26 19.31 35.14
CA LEU A 428 4.70 20.07 34.02
C LEU A 428 4.88 21.57 34.22
N ILE A 429 4.63 22.09 35.42
CA ILE A 429 4.82 23.51 35.73
C ILE A 429 6.29 23.91 35.56
N GLU A 430 7.24 23.12 36.09
CA GLU A 430 8.67 23.41 35.94
C GLU A 430 9.13 23.36 34.48
N TRP A 431 8.61 22.41 33.69
CA TRP A 431 8.83 22.39 32.24
C TRP A 431 8.26 23.65 31.57
N LEU A 432 7.02 24.02 31.90
CA LEU A 432 6.34 25.15 31.28
C LEU A 432 6.98 26.51 31.62
N LYS A 433 7.64 26.64 32.79
CA LYS A 433 8.41 27.85 33.14
C LYS A 433 9.53 28.16 32.13
N ILE A 434 10.16 27.15 31.56
CA ILE A 434 11.25 27.32 30.58
C ILE A 434 10.78 27.21 29.12
N TYR A 435 9.50 26.96 28.89
CA TYR A 435 8.92 26.64 27.59
C TYR A 435 9.21 27.69 26.50
N ARG A 436 9.19 28.98 26.86
CA ARG A 436 9.50 30.08 25.93
C ARG A 436 10.95 30.12 25.48
N ILE A 437 11.89 29.59 26.26
CA ILE A 437 13.30 29.48 25.85
C ILE A 437 13.42 28.61 24.59
N TRP A 438 12.51 27.66 24.42
CA TRP A 438 12.46 26.72 23.29
C TRP A 438 11.49 27.17 22.18
N GLN A 439 11.19 28.47 22.09
CA GLN A 439 10.25 29.04 21.13
C GLN A 439 8.80 28.54 21.30
N GLY A 440 8.45 28.06 22.49
CA GLY A 440 7.09 27.65 22.81
C GLY A 440 6.17 28.83 23.08
N GLU A 441 4.99 28.83 22.43
CA GLU A 441 3.95 29.85 22.63
C GLU A 441 2.82 29.32 23.51
N PHE A 442 2.21 30.18 24.33
CA PHE A 442 1.05 29.83 25.15
C PHE A 442 -0.24 30.16 24.42
N SER A 443 -0.56 29.36 23.40
CA SER A 443 -1.88 29.34 22.77
C SER A 443 -2.62 28.06 23.19
N PRO A 444 -3.97 28.04 23.16
CA PRO A 444 -4.74 26.82 23.46
C PRO A 444 -4.32 25.61 22.62
N GLU A 445 -3.91 25.81 21.37
CA GLU A 445 -3.54 24.75 20.42
C GLU A 445 -2.06 24.36 20.47
N SER A 446 -1.25 25.08 21.25
CA SER A 446 0.17 24.78 21.38
C SER A 446 0.39 23.40 22.00
N LEU A 447 1.30 22.61 21.42
CA LEU A 447 1.66 21.30 21.96
C LEU A 447 2.46 21.46 23.25
N VAL A 448 2.16 20.65 24.26
CA VAL A 448 2.85 20.71 25.57
C VAL A 448 4.32 20.32 25.46
N PHE A 449 4.64 19.38 24.57
CA PHE A 449 6.00 18.85 24.40
C PHE A 449 6.56 19.18 23.02
N ILE A 450 7.60 20.00 23.02
CA ILE A 450 8.25 20.52 21.83
C ILE A 450 9.75 20.16 21.77
N THR A 451 10.33 20.35 20.60
CA THR A 451 11.77 20.37 20.39
C THR A 451 12.33 21.75 20.75
N GLN A 452 13.65 21.88 20.85
CA GLN A 452 14.34 23.15 21.09
C GLN A 452 14.03 24.23 20.03
N ARG A 453 13.48 23.83 18.87
CA ARG A 453 13.10 24.73 17.78
C ARG A 453 11.61 25.11 17.81
N GLY A 454 10.87 24.75 18.85
CA GLY A 454 9.42 25.04 18.95
C GLY A 454 8.51 24.07 18.19
N THR A 455 9.06 23.06 17.51
CA THR A 455 8.25 22.10 16.72
C THR A 455 7.83 20.88 17.55
N SER A 456 6.84 20.12 17.07
CA SER A 456 6.42 18.85 17.70
C SER A 456 7.61 17.91 17.91
N ILE A 457 7.74 17.35 19.11
CA ILE A 457 8.62 16.21 19.35
C ILE A 457 8.09 14.96 18.63
N SER A 458 8.96 14.13 18.07
CA SER A 458 8.55 12.88 17.40
C SER A 458 8.38 11.72 18.40
N PRO A 459 7.55 10.69 18.09
CA PRO A 459 7.39 9.51 18.96
C PRO A 459 8.71 8.82 19.30
N ARG A 460 9.58 8.66 18.29
CA ARG A 460 10.90 8.04 18.45
C ARG A 460 11.79 8.85 19.37
N GLN A 461 11.71 10.19 19.33
CA GLN A 461 12.45 11.03 20.25
C GLN A 461 11.95 10.84 21.68
N ILE A 462 10.64 10.82 21.92
CA ILE A 462 10.09 10.55 23.26
C ILE A 462 10.60 9.19 23.77
N GLU A 463 10.52 8.11 22.98
CA GLU A 463 11.01 6.79 23.37
C GLU A 463 12.50 6.81 23.73
N ASN A 464 13.34 7.44 22.90
CA ASN A 464 14.77 7.57 23.16
C ASN A 464 15.05 8.36 24.44
N ARG A 465 14.28 9.42 24.73
CA ARG A 465 14.42 10.20 25.95
C ARG A 465 14.01 9.40 27.19
N VAL A 466 12.90 8.65 27.13
CA VAL A 466 12.48 7.75 28.22
C VAL A 466 13.57 6.72 28.54
N LYS A 467 14.15 6.07 27.52
CA LYS A 467 15.27 5.13 27.68
C LYS A 467 16.49 5.80 28.30
N TYR A 468 16.86 6.98 27.78
CA TYR A 468 17.99 7.75 28.28
C TYR A 468 17.84 8.09 29.77
N GLN A 469 16.64 8.47 30.21
CA GLN A 469 16.39 8.81 31.62
C GLN A 469 16.49 7.59 32.55
N ALA A 470 16.12 6.38 32.10
CA ALA A 470 16.33 5.16 32.89
C ALA A 470 17.81 4.83 33.04
N LEU A 471 18.58 4.96 31.96
CA LEU A 471 20.04 4.78 32.00
C LEU A 471 20.72 5.80 32.92
N ARG A 472 20.28 7.07 32.89
CA ARG A 472 20.81 8.11 33.79
C ARG A 472 20.49 7.84 35.26
N ALA A 473 19.38 7.13 35.54
CA ALA A 473 19.01 6.71 36.89
C ALA A 473 19.89 5.55 37.42
N GLY A 474 20.78 5.00 36.59
CA GLY A 474 21.55 3.79 36.91
C GLY A 474 20.69 2.52 36.90
N VAL A 475 19.49 2.57 36.31
CA VAL A 475 18.56 1.45 36.29
C VAL A 475 18.75 0.67 34.99
N ASN A 476 19.11 -0.61 35.12
CA ASN A 476 19.25 -1.53 33.99
C ASN A 476 17.90 -2.12 33.57
N VAL A 477 16.97 -1.25 33.16
CA VAL A 477 15.65 -1.62 32.63
C VAL A 477 15.47 -0.97 31.27
N ASP A 478 14.96 -1.73 30.30
CA ASP A 478 14.56 -1.21 28.98
C ASP A 478 13.26 -0.40 29.11
N LEU A 479 13.34 0.77 29.74
CA LEU A 479 12.19 1.62 29.99
C LEU A 479 11.68 2.22 28.69
N HIS A 480 10.38 2.08 28.45
CA HIS A 480 9.71 2.65 27.29
C HIS A 480 8.26 3.00 27.65
N PRO A 481 7.57 3.88 26.88
CA PRO A 481 6.24 4.38 27.21
C PRO A 481 5.20 3.29 27.51
N HIS A 482 5.26 2.15 26.79
CA HIS A 482 4.34 1.05 27.01
C HIS A 482 4.55 0.36 28.37
N LEU A 483 5.80 0.23 28.83
CA LEU A 483 6.12 -0.35 30.13
C LEU A 483 5.65 0.57 31.28
N LEU A 484 5.82 1.90 31.16
CA LEU A 484 5.28 2.85 32.14
C LEU A 484 3.76 2.78 32.24
N ARG A 485 3.07 2.70 31.10
CA ARG A 485 1.62 2.51 31.06
C ARG A 485 1.19 1.17 31.69
N HIS A 486 1.97 0.11 31.50
CA HIS A 486 1.71 -1.17 32.15
C HIS A 486 1.92 -1.11 33.67
N CYS A 487 2.97 -0.41 34.13
CA CYS A 487 3.20 -0.16 35.55
C CYS A 487 2.05 0.63 36.17
N PHE A 488 1.59 1.70 35.51
CA PHE A 488 0.39 2.43 35.91
C PHE A 488 -0.81 1.49 36.08
N ALA A 489 -1.15 0.72 35.04
CA ALA A 489 -2.31 -0.17 35.07
C ALA A 489 -2.22 -1.21 36.20
N SER A 490 -1.04 -1.81 36.38
CA SER A 490 -0.82 -2.87 37.37
C SER A 490 -0.82 -2.32 38.80
N HIS A 491 -0.16 -1.18 39.04
CA HIS A 491 -0.12 -0.55 40.36
C HIS A 491 -1.48 0.03 40.74
N MET A 492 -2.18 0.66 39.80
CA MET A 492 -3.55 1.14 40.00
C MET A 492 -4.49 -0.01 40.33
N LEU A 493 -4.51 -1.08 39.54
CA LEU A 493 -5.40 -2.22 39.78
C LEU A 493 -5.11 -2.91 41.12
N SER A 494 -3.83 -3.06 41.47
CA SER A 494 -3.41 -3.66 42.75
C SER A 494 -3.84 -2.82 43.96
N ASN A 495 -3.85 -1.50 43.82
CA ASN A 495 -4.12 -0.58 44.93
C ASN A 495 -5.57 -0.08 45.00
N SER A 496 -6.32 -0.06 43.90
CA SER A 496 -7.71 0.44 43.88
C SER A 496 -8.77 -0.65 44.05
N GLY A 497 -8.52 -1.86 43.54
CA GLY A 497 -9.55 -2.91 43.40
C GLY A 497 -10.67 -2.58 42.42
N ASP A 498 -10.68 -1.39 41.80
CA ASP A 498 -11.69 -0.93 40.85
C ASP A 498 -11.20 -1.08 39.42
N LEU A 499 -11.42 -2.27 38.86
CA LEU A 499 -11.07 -2.57 37.47
C LEU A 499 -11.75 -1.62 36.47
N ARG A 500 -12.98 -1.17 36.77
CA ARG A 500 -13.76 -0.35 35.84
C ARG A 500 -13.19 1.05 35.73
N ALA A 501 -12.93 1.70 36.86
CA ALA A 501 -12.27 3.00 36.89
C ALA A 501 -10.90 2.97 36.20
N VAL A 502 -10.10 1.91 36.41
CA VAL A 502 -8.80 1.74 35.74
C VAL A 502 -8.94 1.55 34.22
N GLN A 503 -9.93 0.78 33.76
CA GLN A 503 -10.22 0.61 32.33
C GLN A 503 -10.66 1.90 31.65
N GLU A 504 -11.43 2.72 32.37
CA GLU A 504 -11.92 4.03 31.93
C GLU A 504 -10.77 5.03 31.75
N MET A 505 -9.87 5.13 32.75
CA MET A 505 -8.64 5.93 32.67
C MET A 505 -7.73 5.52 31.50
N LEU A 506 -7.63 4.21 31.23
CA LEU A 506 -6.85 3.67 30.12
C LEU A 506 -7.53 3.83 28.75
N GLY A 507 -8.83 4.15 28.70
CA GLY A 507 -9.59 4.28 27.47
C GLY A 507 -9.63 2.96 26.67
N HIS A 508 -9.97 1.85 27.33
CA HIS A 508 -10.22 0.57 26.67
C HIS A 508 -11.55 0.58 25.92
N SER A 509 -11.52 0.20 24.65
CA SER A 509 -12.59 0.38 23.65
C SER A 509 -13.85 -0.47 23.84
N ASN A 510 -13.99 -1.18 24.95
CA ASN A 510 -15.12 -2.09 25.24
C ASN A 510 -16.12 -1.53 26.25
N LEU A 511 -16.01 -0.26 26.63
CA LEU A 511 -17.09 0.49 27.26
C LEU A 511 -17.82 1.27 26.15
N THR A 512 -19.14 1.16 26.17
CA THR A 512 -20.10 1.64 25.17
C THR A 512 -19.77 3.05 24.69
N THR A 513 -19.87 3.25 23.38
CA THR A 513 -19.80 4.52 22.65
C THR A 513 -20.35 5.71 23.44
N THR A 514 -19.49 6.72 23.64
CA THR A 514 -19.83 8.08 24.12
C THR A 514 -20.75 8.10 25.34
N GLN A 515 -20.27 7.67 26.50
CA GLN A 515 -20.90 8.04 27.76
C GLN A 515 -20.68 9.55 27.99
N ILE A 516 -21.77 10.28 28.23
CA ILE A 516 -21.73 11.67 28.69
C ILE A 516 -21.22 11.62 30.12
N TYR A 517 -19.96 11.98 30.34
CA TYR A 517 -19.38 12.06 31.68
C TYR A 517 -20.03 13.20 32.45
N THR A 518 -20.47 12.91 33.66
CA THR A 518 -20.98 13.88 34.62
C THR A 518 -19.87 14.36 35.55
N HIS A 519 -20.11 15.45 36.29
CA HIS A 519 -19.18 15.91 37.32
C HIS A 519 -18.89 14.81 38.37
N VAL A 520 -19.90 13.98 38.67
CA VAL A 520 -19.82 12.88 39.63
C VAL A 520 -18.85 11.79 39.13
N ASP A 521 -18.83 11.52 37.82
CA ASP A 521 -17.91 10.55 37.22
C ASP A 521 -16.45 11.04 37.33
N PHE A 522 -16.21 12.34 37.20
CA PHE A 522 -14.86 12.92 37.35
C PHE A 522 -14.36 12.86 38.80
N ASP A 523 -15.22 13.22 39.76
CA ASP A 523 -14.86 13.17 41.18
C ASP A 523 -14.57 11.73 41.63
N HIS A 524 -15.34 10.76 41.13
CA HIS A 524 -15.12 9.35 41.41
C HIS A 524 -13.77 8.85 40.84
N LEU A 525 -13.46 9.17 39.56
CA LEU A 525 -12.18 8.80 38.96
C LEU A 525 -10.99 9.45 39.70
N ALA A 526 -11.10 10.71 40.10
CA ALA A 526 -10.08 11.40 40.88
C ALA A 526 -9.86 10.72 42.25
N GLN A 527 -10.94 10.35 42.96
CA GLN A 527 -10.85 9.64 44.24
C GLN A 527 -10.17 8.28 44.12
N VAL A 528 -10.56 7.47 43.13
CA VAL A 528 -9.93 6.17 42.87
C VAL A 528 -8.44 6.34 42.56
N TYR A 529 -8.10 7.37 41.79
CA TYR A 529 -6.72 7.71 41.47
C TYR A 529 -5.91 8.12 42.71
N ASP A 530 -6.44 9.03 43.52
CA ASP A 530 -5.75 9.56 44.70
C ASP A 530 -5.48 8.49 45.77
N GLN A 531 -6.37 7.51 45.89
CA GLN A 531 -6.23 6.40 46.83
C GLN A 531 -5.21 5.35 46.36
N ALA A 532 -5.06 5.17 45.04
CA ALA A 532 -4.37 4.02 44.48
C ALA A 532 -3.01 4.35 43.82
N HIS A 533 -2.85 5.52 43.19
CA HIS A 533 -1.64 5.79 42.43
C HIS A 533 -0.46 6.14 43.36
N PRO A 534 0.71 5.47 43.25
CA PRO A 534 1.84 5.66 44.18
C PRO A 534 2.39 7.09 44.27
N ARG A 535 2.10 7.93 43.28
CA ARG A 535 2.54 9.34 43.19
C ARG A 535 1.38 10.34 43.15
N ALA A 536 0.15 9.95 43.51
CA ALA A 536 -0.99 10.87 43.55
C ALA A 536 -0.83 11.92 44.65
N ALA A 537 -0.58 11.45 45.87
CA ALA A 537 -0.43 12.25 47.07
C ALA A 537 1.05 12.46 47.43
N ALA A 538 1.44 13.71 47.65
CA ALA A 538 2.62 14.01 48.45
C ALA A 538 2.37 13.50 49.88
N SER A 539 3.26 12.63 50.39
CA SER A 539 3.57 12.49 51.82
C SER A 539 2.37 12.60 52.77
N LYS A 540 1.90 11.46 53.31
CA LYS A 540 1.38 11.48 54.69
C LYS A 540 2.49 12.09 55.55
N ILE A 541 2.36 13.37 55.87
CA ILE A 541 3.08 13.98 56.99
C ILE A 541 2.67 13.14 58.18
N LYS A 542 3.61 12.32 58.68
CA LYS A 542 3.49 11.73 60.00
C LYS A 542 3.43 12.93 60.96
N ASN A 543 2.31 13.06 61.68
CA ASN A 543 2.29 13.79 62.94
C ASN A 543 3.30 13.18 63.91
#